data_AF-A0A9K3P463-F1
#
_entry.id   AF-A0A9K3P463-F1
#
_cell.length_a   1.000
_cell.length_b   1.000
_cell.length_c   1.000
_cell.angle_alpha   90.00
_cell.angle_beta   90.00
_cell.angle_gamma   90.00
#
_symmetry.space_group_name_H-M   'P 1'
#
loop_
_entity.id
_entity.type
_entity.pdbx_description
1 polymer ?
#
loop_
_entity_poly.entity_id
_entity_poly.type
_entity_poly.pdbx_seq_one_letter_code
_entity_poly.pdbx_strand_id
1 'polypeptide(L)'
;MLKSKSFLERETCYGGAKHHQKLFRNSFHSIKKPAMWRKAYQWPYLRRDTSFLKNFLDDFMRDAIKYTEDTRRKTITAVDVIYALKCQGSLC
;
A
#
# COMPACT_ATOMS: atom_id res chain seq x y z
N MET A 1 47.86 -29.86 31.10
CA MET A 1 46.44 -30.26 31.08
C MET A 1 45.63 -29.24 30.32
N LEU A 2 44.90 -29.72 29.32
CA LEU A 2 44.06 -28.98 28.40
C LEU A 2 42.85 -28.35 29.11
N LYS A 3 42.52 -27.10 28.76
CA LYS A 3 41.25 -26.74 28.10
C LYS A 3 41.19 -25.24 27.84
N SER A 4 41.76 -24.85 26.71
CA SER A 4 41.16 -23.85 25.84
C SER A 4 39.73 -24.26 25.52
N LYS A 5 38.75 -23.43 25.88
CA LYS A 5 37.43 -23.42 25.26
C LYS A 5 37.07 -21.97 24.98
N SER A 6 37.52 -21.53 23.81
CA SER A 6 36.71 -20.72 22.91
C SER A 6 35.28 -21.25 22.92
N PHE A 7 34.44 -20.61 23.72
CA PHE A 7 32.98 -20.71 23.63
C PHE A 7 32.56 -19.68 22.59
N LEU A 8 33.00 -19.87 21.34
CA LEU A 8 32.18 -20.35 20.23
C LEU A 8 30.93 -19.48 20.05
N GLU A 9 31.05 -18.63 19.03
CA GLU A 9 30.01 -18.39 18.02
C GLU A 9 28.59 -18.67 18.48
N ARG A 10 27.94 -17.62 18.99
CA ARG A 10 26.51 -17.48 18.69
C ARG A 10 26.45 -16.92 17.28
N GLU A 11 26.38 -17.82 16.32
CA GLU A 11 25.84 -17.54 15.01
C GLU A 11 24.53 -16.74 15.23
N THR A 12 24.55 -15.46 14.91
CA THR A 12 23.30 -14.74 14.72
C THR A 12 22.75 -15.25 13.40
N CYS A 13 22.00 -16.35 13.47
CA CYS A 13 21.18 -16.86 12.39
C CYS A 13 20.07 -15.84 12.11
N TYR A 14 20.39 -14.69 11.53
CA TYR A 14 19.40 -13.85 10.88
C TYR A 14 19.14 -14.44 9.49
N GLY A 15 18.60 -15.65 9.48
CA GLY A 15 17.94 -16.22 8.31
C GLY A 15 16.80 -15.29 7.94
N GLY A 16 17.02 -14.45 6.94
CA GLY A 16 16.05 -13.46 6.47
C GLY A 16 14.76 -14.15 6.08
N ALA A 17 13.73 -14.00 6.92
CA ALA A 17 12.40 -14.48 6.63
C ALA A 17 11.90 -13.77 5.36
N LYS A 18 11.93 -14.48 4.22
CA LYS A 18 11.32 -14.02 2.99
C LYS A 18 9.82 -13.96 3.23
N HIS A 19 9.30 -12.75 3.39
CA HIS A 19 7.87 -12.54 3.49
C HIS A 19 7.25 -12.95 2.15
N HIS A 20 6.39 -13.97 2.16
CA HIS A 20 5.61 -14.30 0.98
C HIS A 20 4.78 -13.06 0.61
N GLN A 21 4.85 -12.62 -0.65
CA GLN A 21 3.95 -11.57 -1.13
C GLN A 21 2.53 -12.08 -0.92
N LYS A 22 1.75 -11.34 -0.13
CA LYS A 22 0.31 -11.62 -0.02
C LYS A 22 -0.25 -11.50 -1.42
N LEU A 23 -0.74 -12.62 -1.98
CA LEU A 23 -1.50 -12.61 -3.21
C LEU A 23 -2.60 -11.57 -3.07
N PHE A 24 -2.79 -10.76 -4.12
CA PHE A 24 -3.81 -9.71 -4.14
C PHE A 24 -5.19 -10.34 -3.99
N ARG A 25 -5.68 -10.43 -2.76
CA ARG A 25 -7.02 -10.88 -2.41
C ARG A 25 -7.89 -9.64 -2.32
N ASN A 26 -9.09 -9.68 -2.91
CA ASN A 26 -10.02 -8.55 -3.00
C ASN A 26 -10.21 -7.79 -1.66
N SER A 27 -9.39 -6.77 -1.41
CA SER A 27 -9.37 -5.95 -0.19
C SER A 27 -10.63 -5.13 0.02
N PHE A 28 -11.44 -4.96 -1.03
CA PHE A 28 -12.69 -4.21 -0.96
C PHE A 28 -13.77 -4.94 -0.14
N HIS A 29 -13.78 -6.28 -0.13
CA HIS A 29 -14.75 -7.05 0.65
C HIS A 29 -14.40 -7.11 2.14
N SER A 30 -13.14 -6.87 2.51
CA SER A 30 -12.71 -6.84 3.91
C SER A 30 -12.98 -5.49 4.59
N ILE A 31 -13.37 -4.45 3.83
CA ILE A 31 -13.84 -3.18 4.39
C ILE A 31 -15.18 -3.43 5.11
N LYS A 32 -15.14 -3.44 6.43
CA LYS A 32 -16.30 -3.78 7.27
C LYS A 32 -17.40 -2.71 7.14
N LYS A 33 -18.67 -3.14 7.09
CA LYS A 33 -19.86 -2.26 7.14
C LYS A 33 -19.72 -1.08 8.13
N PRO A 34 -19.33 -1.25 9.41
CA PRO A 34 -19.15 -0.12 10.34
C PRO A 34 -18.16 0.95 9.88
N ALA A 35 -17.11 0.60 9.14
CA ALA A 35 -16.14 1.56 8.62
C ALA A 35 -16.75 2.42 7.49
N MET A 36 -17.60 1.83 6.63
CA MET A 36 -18.33 2.60 5.61
C MET A 36 -19.31 3.60 6.24
N TRP A 37 -20.07 3.17 7.26
CA TRP A 37 -21.00 4.07 7.96
C TRP A 37 -20.28 5.27 8.57
N ARG A 38 -19.12 5.05 9.23
CA ARG A 38 -18.30 6.14 9.77
C ARG A 38 -17.86 7.15 8.69
N LYS A 39 -17.61 6.68 7.46
CA LYS A 39 -17.20 7.53 6.32
C LYS A 39 -18.36 8.24 5.63
N ALA A 40 -19.54 7.63 5.58
CA ALA A 40 -20.72 8.18 4.92
C ALA A 40 -21.20 9.50 5.53
N TYR A 41 -20.98 9.71 6.84
CA TYR A 41 -21.26 10.99 7.51
C TYR A 41 -20.25 12.10 7.16
N GLN A 42 -19.03 11.73 6.75
CA GLN A 42 -17.96 12.69 6.43
C GLN A 42 -18.03 13.17 4.98
N TRP A 43 -18.43 12.28 4.06
CA TRP A 43 -18.47 12.57 2.63
C TRP A 43 -19.78 12.05 2.03
N PRO A 44 -20.81 12.90 1.84
CA PRO A 44 -22.12 12.47 1.35
C PRO A 44 -22.11 11.90 -0.07
N TYR A 45 -21.11 12.27 -0.89
CA TYR A 45 -20.90 11.73 -2.24
C TYR A 45 -20.24 10.35 -2.22
N LEU A 46 -19.57 9.97 -1.12
CA LEU A 46 -19.04 8.63 -0.91
C LEU A 46 -20.19 7.72 -0.45
N ARG A 47 -21.23 7.63 -1.29
CA ARG A 47 -22.33 6.70 -1.05
C ARG A 47 -21.80 5.28 -1.05
N ARG A 48 -22.59 4.42 -0.43
CA ARG A 48 -22.36 3.04 0.04
C ARG A 48 -22.00 2.02 -1.05
N ASP A 49 -21.35 2.46 -2.11
CA ASP A 49 -21.04 1.70 -3.32
C ASP A 49 -19.56 1.39 -3.33
N THR A 50 -19.24 0.15 -2.98
CA THR A 50 -17.88 -0.42 -3.14
C THR A 50 -17.34 -0.23 -4.57
N SER A 51 -18.24 -0.07 -5.54
CA SER A 51 -17.92 0.18 -6.95
C SER A 51 -17.30 1.54 -7.18
N PHE A 52 -17.79 2.60 -6.51
CA PHE A 52 -17.21 3.94 -6.64
C PHE A 52 -15.78 3.96 -6.10
N LEU A 53 -15.54 3.36 -4.93
CA LEU A 53 -14.20 3.32 -4.33
C LEU A 53 -13.21 2.53 -5.18
N LYS A 54 -13.66 1.45 -5.85
CA LYS A 54 -12.85 0.70 -6.80
C LYS A 54 -12.47 1.55 -8.01
N ASN A 55 -13.47 2.14 -8.67
CA ASN A 55 -13.24 2.93 -9.88
C ASN A 55 -12.33 4.13 -9.59
N PHE A 56 -12.58 4.84 -8.49
CA PHE A 56 -11.73 5.96 -8.06
C PHE A 56 -10.27 5.54 -7.83
N LEU A 57 -10.04 4.42 -7.14
CA LEU A 57 -8.69 3.92 -6.92
C LEU A 57 -8.04 3.40 -8.21
N ASP A 58 -8.79 2.77 -9.10
CA ASP A 58 -8.27 2.30 -10.38
C ASP A 58 -7.85 3.48 -11.27
N ASP A 59 -8.66 4.53 -11.35
CA ASP A 59 -8.35 5.74 -12.12
C ASP A 59 -7.16 6.48 -11.51
N PHE A 60 -7.14 6.66 -10.18
CA PHE A 60 -6.03 7.27 -9.45
C PHE A 60 -4.71 6.52 -9.65
N MET A 61 -4.73 5.19 -9.54
CA MET A 61 -3.52 4.37 -9.65
C MET A 61 -2.99 4.35 -11.09
N ARG A 62 -3.86 4.40 -12.11
CA ARG A 62 -3.43 4.54 -13.52
C ARG A 62 -2.67 5.84 -13.75
N ASP A 63 -3.18 6.95 -13.21
CA ASP A 63 -2.51 8.25 -13.32
C ASP A 63 -1.18 8.24 -12.56
N ALA A 64 -1.16 7.70 -11.34
CA ALA A 64 0.08 7.60 -10.55
C ALA A 64 1.14 6.72 -11.25
N ILE A 65 0.74 5.58 -11.82
CA ILE A 65 1.65 4.69 -12.57
C ILE A 65 2.24 5.43 -13.78
N LYS A 66 1.42 6.18 -14.52
CA LYS A 66 1.87 6.96 -15.68
C LYS A 66 2.99 7.95 -15.33
N TYR A 67 2.88 8.65 -14.20
CA TYR A 67 3.93 9.58 -13.74
C TYR A 67 5.20 8.85 -13.27
N THR A 68 5.07 7.65 -12.71
CA THR A 68 6.24 6.84 -12.31
C THR A 68 6.96 6.22 -13.49
N GLU A 69 6.22 5.88 -14.56
CA GLU A 69 6.77 5.36 -15.81
C GLU A 69 7.56 6.43 -16.57
N ASP A 70 7.07 7.68 -16.59
CA ASP A 70 7.77 8.83 -17.18
C ASP A 70 9.17 8.99 -16.57
N THR A 71 9.29 8.74 -15.27
CA THR A 71 10.54 8.84 -14.53
C THR A 71 11.31 7.52 -14.40
N ARG A 72 10.81 6.43 -15.03
CA ARG A 72 11.36 5.06 -15.02
C ARG A 72 11.64 4.49 -13.63
N ARG A 73 10.86 4.92 -12.63
CA ARG A 73 10.99 4.46 -11.24
C ARG A 73 10.10 3.24 -11.00
N LYS A 74 10.60 2.26 -10.25
CA LYS A 74 9.81 1.08 -9.82
C LYS A 74 8.96 1.34 -8.57
N THR A 75 9.15 2.48 -7.93
CA THR A 75 8.52 2.86 -6.67
C THR A 75 7.70 4.12 -6.88
N ILE A 76 6.41 4.04 -6.55
CA ILE A 76 5.53 5.21 -6.52
C ILE A 76 5.95 6.10 -5.36
N THR A 77 6.29 7.36 -5.65
CA THR A 77 6.64 8.33 -4.62
C THR A 77 5.43 9.19 -4.25
N ALA A 78 5.47 9.82 -3.07
CA ALA A 78 4.41 10.74 -2.63
C ALA A 78 4.19 11.90 -3.60
N VAL A 79 5.23 12.29 -4.35
CA VAL A 79 5.16 13.34 -5.37
C VAL A 79 4.27 12.90 -6.53
N ASP A 80 4.43 11.65 -7.01
CA ASP A 80 3.62 11.10 -8.11
C ASP A 80 2.14 10.99 -7.70
N VAL A 81 1.87 10.64 -6.43
CA VAL A 81 0.53 10.62 -5.83
C VAL A 81 -0.08 12.02 -5.82
N ILE A 82 0.68 13.05 -5.43
CA ILE A 82 0.21 14.44 -5.40
C ILE A 82 -0.08 14.94 -6.83
N TYR A 83 0.77 14.61 -7.81
CA TYR A 83 0.54 14.98 -9.21
C TYR A 83 -0.73 14.33 -9.76
N ALA A 84 -0.97 13.05 -9.49
CA ALA A 84 -2.20 12.36 -9.88
C ALA A 84 -3.45 12.99 -9.21
N LEU A 85 -3.40 13.33 -7.92
CA LEU A 85 -4.51 14.00 -7.22
C LEU A 85 -4.78 15.42 -7.73
N LYS A 86 -3.73 16.15 -8.13
CA LYS A 86 -3.85 17.50 -8.70
C LYS A 86 -4.55 17.48 -10.05
N CYS A 87 -4.28 16.47 -10.88
CA CYS A 87 -4.96 16.28 -12.17
C CYS A 87 -6.44 15.94 -12.04
N GLN A 88 -6.86 15.28 -10.95
CA GLN A 88 -8.26 14.97 -10.68
C GLN A 88 -9.05 16.13 -10.04
N GLY A 89 -8.42 17.28 -9.79
CA GLY A 89 -9.08 18.45 -9.18
C GLY A 89 -9.49 18.25 -7.72
N SER A 90 -8.91 17.25 -7.04
CA SER A 90 -9.19 16.96 -5.62
C SER A 90 -8.33 17.76 -4.64
N LEU A 91 -7.30 18.45 -5.14
CA LEU A 91 -6.38 19.28 -4.37
C LEU A 91 -6.47 20.72 -4.91
N CYS A 92 -7.48 21.46 -4.45
CA CYS A 92 -7.57 22.91 -4.54
C CYS A 92 -7.33 23.54 -3.17
#